data_AF-A0A354K830-F1
#
_entry.id   AF-A0A354K830-F1
#
_cell.length_a   1.000
_cell.length_b   1.000
_cell.length_c   1.000
_cell.angle_alpha   90.00
_cell.angle_beta   90.00
_cell.angle_gamma   90.00
#
_symmetry.space_group_name_H-M   'P 1'
#
loop_
_entity.id
_entity.type
_entity.pdbx_description
1 polymer ?
#
loop_
_entity_poly.entity_id
_entity_poly.type
_entity_poly.pdbx_seq_one_letter_code
_entity_poly.pdbx_strand_id
1 'polypeptide(L)'
;MEHYDPAALRAEYNALESGDVRLRAIRSAVTAAELAGDREALLHFHHDLIKESVFSGDRYQALIDFPQYLAAVKEDPALEREWTWDTLWMFKWILEASTEFYQIEKKQILRWFSEFRRELTVNGYSLKPFYNYRAIFYSYCDRARFRLDYEDFRNTAADSMSDRGAYEDDMIVRFELEIGNRASARKTAQKIFDSGYRSEEIPSATYGYLLEDARLCGDTEYAADCAKKLRPLCEGERFKLQRSGILLCWDAVSDPETGLAFYLRNLHLREGSRNPFLCYWFDRGAARLLQAAADAGLTAAGIPDLRAAAASAAANAQDLAAKFDARNGSDYFTKKLAE
;
A
#
# COMPACT_ATOMS: atom_id res chain seq x y z
N MET A 1 13.65 -4.45 38.70
CA MET A 1 13.44 -4.95 37.32
C MET A 1 14.22 -6.24 37.15
N GLU A 2 13.80 -7.35 37.76
CA GLU A 2 14.60 -8.59 37.74
C GLU A 2 14.43 -9.47 36.50
N HIS A 3 13.71 -9.01 35.46
CA HIS A 3 13.49 -9.79 34.22
C HIS A 3 13.46 -8.93 32.94
N TYR A 4 14.16 -7.79 32.89
CA TYR A 4 14.31 -7.05 31.62
C TYR A 4 15.43 -7.66 30.79
N ASP A 5 15.05 -8.37 29.73
CA ASP A 5 15.96 -8.91 28.71
C ASP A 5 15.39 -8.55 27.33
N PRO A 6 15.99 -7.57 26.62
CA PRO A 6 15.46 -7.12 25.34
C PRO A 6 15.52 -8.19 24.23
N ALA A 7 16.50 -9.09 24.29
CA ALA A 7 16.60 -10.18 23.33
C ALA A 7 15.50 -11.22 23.55
N ALA A 8 15.18 -11.55 24.81
CA ALA A 8 14.07 -12.43 25.15
C ALA A 8 12.73 -11.83 24.72
N LEU A 9 12.46 -10.56 25.04
CA LEU A 9 11.24 -9.85 24.62
C LEU A 9 11.07 -9.89 23.10
N ARG A 10 12.17 -9.69 22.35
CA ARG A 10 12.19 -9.76 20.89
C ARG A 10 11.89 -11.15 20.35
N ALA A 11 12.48 -12.18 20.95
CA ALA A 11 12.19 -13.56 20.57
C ALA A 11 10.72 -13.92 20.83
N GLU A 12 10.17 -13.49 21.96
CA GLU A 12 8.78 -13.74 22.34
C GLU A 12 7.79 -13.15 21.34
N TYR A 13 7.89 -11.85 21.02
CA TYR A 13 6.91 -11.27 20.07
C TYR A 13 7.11 -11.77 18.63
N ASN A 14 8.33 -12.12 18.22
CA ASN A 14 8.57 -12.68 16.89
C ASN A 14 7.94 -14.07 16.71
N ALA A 15 7.71 -14.80 17.81
CA ALA A 15 7.00 -16.08 17.79
C ALA A 15 5.47 -15.94 17.71
N LEU A 16 4.91 -14.75 17.95
CA LEU A 16 3.48 -14.49 17.84
C LEU A 16 3.05 -14.36 16.38
N GLU A 17 1.76 -14.58 16.10
CA GLU A 17 1.18 -14.27 14.78
C GLU A 17 1.27 -12.76 14.47
N SER A 18 1.55 -12.42 13.21
CA SER A 18 1.61 -11.03 12.74
C SER A 18 0.28 -10.30 12.92
N GLY A 19 0.33 -8.98 13.09
CA GLY A 19 -0.82 -8.10 13.26
C GLY A 19 -1.03 -7.68 14.71
N ASP A 20 -2.28 -7.53 15.12
CA ASP A 20 -2.66 -6.84 16.36
C ASP A 20 -2.07 -7.47 17.63
N VAL A 21 -1.92 -8.80 17.64
CA VAL A 21 -1.35 -9.53 18.79
C VAL A 21 0.13 -9.19 18.96
N ARG A 22 0.92 -9.28 17.89
CA ARG A 22 2.34 -8.92 17.91
C ARG A 22 2.53 -7.42 18.17
N LEU A 23 1.73 -6.55 17.57
CA LEU A 23 1.79 -5.10 17.82
C LEU A 23 1.64 -4.75 19.31
N ARG A 24 0.70 -5.39 20.01
CA ARG A 24 0.55 -5.17 21.46
C ARG A 24 1.78 -5.63 22.23
N ALA A 25 2.36 -6.77 21.87
CA ALA A 25 3.58 -7.27 22.51
C ALA A 25 4.79 -6.36 22.28
N ILE A 26 4.97 -5.84 21.05
CA ILE A 26 6.03 -4.88 20.75
C ILE A 26 5.84 -3.58 21.55
N ARG A 27 4.60 -3.07 21.69
CA ARG A 27 4.33 -1.88 22.52
C ARG A 27 4.70 -2.11 23.99
N SER A 28 4.42 -3.28 24.53
CA SER A 28 4.87 -3.63 25.89
C SER A 28 6.40 -3.65 26.01
N ALA A 29 7.10 -4.13 24.98
CA ALA A 29 8.56 -4.11 24.93
C ALA A 29 9.13 -2.68 24.86
N VAL A 30 8.50 -1.79 24.08
CA VAL A 30 8.83 -0.34 24.06
C VAL A 30 8.72 0.23 25.48
N THR A 31 7.58 0.04 26.16
CA THR A 31 7.40 0.53 27.54
C THR A 31 8.44 -0.05 28.50
N ALA A 32 8.80 -1.33 28.36
CA ALA A 32 9.81 -1.96 29.20
C ALA A 32 11.20 -1.33 29.00
N ALA A 33 11.60 -1.06 27.74
CA ALA A 33 12.86 -0.39 27.41
C ALA A 33 12.89 1.06 27.93
N GLU A 34 11.77 1.80 27.81
CA GLU A 34 11.64 3.16 28.37
C GLU A 34 11.84 3.16 29.89
N LEU A 35 11.18 2.25 30.61
CA LEU A 35 11.31 2.13 32.07
C LEU A 35 12.72 1.69 32.50
N ALA A 36 13.41 0.91 31.68
CA ALA A 36 14.78 0.48 31.91
C ALA A 36 15.82 1.56 31.56
N GLY A 37 15.44 2.59 30.80
CA GLY A 37 16.37 3.59 30.26
C GLY A 37 17.29 3.02 29.18
N ASP A 38 16.92 1.91 28.53
CA ASP A 38 17.72 1.23 27.52
C ASP A 38 17.40 1.79 26.14
N ARG A 39 18.27 2.70 25.68
CA ARG A 39 18.03 3.46 24.45
C ARG A 39 18.20 2.63 23.18
N GLU A 40 19.15 1.70 23.16
CA GLU A 40 19.42 0.87 21.99
C GLU A 40 18.26 -0.09 21.75
N ALA A 41 17.81 -0.80 22.80
CA ALA A 41 16.65 -1.69 22.70
C ALA A 41 15.37 -0.92 22.34
N LEU A 42 15.20 0.29 22.86
CA LEU A 42 14.07 1.15 22.51
C LEU A 42 14.01 1.44 21.00
N LEU A 43 15.15 1.74 20.36
CA LEU A 43 15.21 1.95 18.91
C LEU A 43 14.88 0.67 18.13
N HIS A 44 15.37 -0.49 18.58
CA HIS A 44 15.00 -1.79 17.99
C HIS A 44 13.49 -2.05 18.05
N PHE A 45 12.87 -1.82 19.21
CA PHE A 45 11.45 -2.06 19.38
C PHE A 45 10.59 -1.08 18.59
N HIS A 46 10.99 0.19 18.49
CA HIS A 46 10.29 1.13 17.61
C HIS A 46 10.43 0.76 16.13
N HIS A 47 11.62 0.35 15.69
CA HIS A 47 11.81 -0.14 14.32
C HIS A 47 10.86 -1.30 14.01
N ASP A 48 10.81 -2.31 14.90
CA ASP A 48 9.95 -3.47 14.71
C ASP A 48 8.46 -3.12 14.83
N LEU A 49 8.10 -2.16 15.68
CA LEU A 49 6.74 -1.63 15.78
C LEU A 49 6.29 -1.00 14.46
N ILE A 50 7.10 -0.12 13.90
CA ILE A 50 6.82 0.58 12.63
C ILE A 50 6.71 -0.44 11.50
N LYS A 51 7.65 -1.39 11.41
CA LYS A 51 7.63 -2.46 10.42
C LYS A 51 6.34 -3.28 10.51
N GLU A 52 6.01 -3.78 11.69
CA GLU A 52 4.80 -4.59 11.91
C GLU A 52 3.53 -3.79 11.57
N SER A 53 3.50 -2.50 11.93
CA SER A 53 2.39 -1.60 11.64
C SER A 53 2.21 -1.35 10.14
N VAL A 54 3.32 -1.24 9.39
CA VAL A 54 3.29 -1.05 7.93
C VAL A 54 2.81 -2.31 7.19
N PHE A 55 3.31 -3.49 7.57
CA PHE A 55 3.12 -4.71 6.77
C PHE A 55 2.00 -5.63 7.26
N SER A 56 1.51 -5.46 8.49
CA SER A 56 0.56 -6.41 9.08
C SER A 56 -0.51 -5.78 9.97
N GLY A 57 -0.37 -4.50 10.32
CA GLY A 57 -1.32 -3.79 11.17
C GLY A 57 -1.86 -2.48 10.61
N ASP A 58 -1.91 -1.46 11.46
CA ASP A 58 -2.46 -0.15 11.12
C ASP A 58 -1.37 0.75 10.51
N ARG A 59 -1.34 0.89 9.17
CA ARG A 59 -0.40 1.78 8.49
C ARG A 59 -0.48 3.23 8.96
N TYR A 60 -1.63 3.69 9.47
CA TYR A 60 -1.77 5.05 9.99
C TYR A 60 -0.94 5.23 11.26
N GLN A 61 -0.90 4.22 12.11
CA GLN A 61 -0.16 4.27 13.36
C GLN A 61 1.35 4.37 13.11
N ALA A 62 1.87 3.76 12.05
CA ALA A 62 3.27 3.94 11.63
C ALA A 62 3.59 5.41 11.33
N LEU A 63 2.66 6.16 10.72
CA LEU A 63 2.82 7.59 10.44
C LEU A 63 2.86 8.45 11.71
N ILE A 64 2.25 7.98 12.80
CA ILE A 64 2.26 8.64 14.12
C ILE A 64 3.53 8.27 14.90
N ASP A 65 3.94 7.01 14.84
CA ASP A 65 5.06 6.47 15.61
C ASP A 65 6.42 6.88 15.00
N PHE A 66 6.52 7.00 13.67
CA PHE A 66 7.79 7.30 12.99
C PHE A 66 8.42 8.66 13.35
N PRO A 67 7.68 9.79 13.43
CA PRO A 67 8.26 11.05 13.88
C PRO A 67 8.86 11.00 15.28
N GLN A 68 8.26 10.21 16.19
CA GLN A 68 8.77 10.02 17.55
C GLN A 68 10.06 9.20 17.54
N TYR A 69 10.08 8.12 16.77
CA TYR A 69 11.30 7.35 16.51
C TYR A 69 12.41 8.22 15.92
N LEU A 70 12.11 9.05 14.91
CA LEU A 70 13.09 9.91 14.26
C LEU A 70 13.66 10.97 15.22
N ALA A 71 12.83 11.55 16.08
CA ALA A 71 13.29 12.45 17.14
C ALA A 71 14.21 11.72 18.13
N ALA A 72 13.83 10.50 18.51
CA ALA A 72 14.59 9.70 19.44
C ALA A 72 15.98 9.32 18.91
N VAL A 73 16.09 8.91 17.64
CA VAL A 73 17.37 8.60 17.00
C VAL A 73 18.29 9.83 16.98
N LYS A 74 17.74 11.03 16.75
CA LYS A 74 18.49 12.29 16.61
C LYS A 74 19.02 12.88 17.92
N GLU A 75 18.57 12.39 19.07
CA GLU A 75 19.05 12.85 20.38
C GLU A 75 20.47 12.35 20.68
N ASP A 76 20.91 11.26 20.03
CA ASP A 76 22.24 10.67 20.21
C ASP A 76 22.95 10.53 18.85
N PRO A 77 23.97 11.35 18.56
CA PRO A 77 24.73 11.28 17.30
C PRO A 77 25.45 9.96 17.03
N ALA A 78 25.74 9.15 18.06
CA ALA A 78 26.30 7.81 17.87
C ALA A 78 25.24 6.87 17.31
N LEU A 79 24.06 6.85 17.94
CA LEU A 79 22.93 6.05 17.48
C LEU A 79 22.38 6.54 16.14
N GLU A 80 22.35 7.85 15.88
CA GLU A 80 21.95 8.39 14.57
C GLU A 80 22.80 7.83 13.45
N ARG A 81 24.14 7.78 13.63
CA ARG A 81 25.05 7.21 12.62
C ARG A 81 24.87 5.71 12.46
N GLU A 82 24.68 4.99 13.55
CA GLU A 82 24.48 3.54 13.54
C GLU A 82 23.16 3.16 12.82
N TRP A 83 22.09 3.87 13.12
CA TRP A 83 20.73 3.60 12.64
C TRP A 83 20.37 4.34 11.35
N THR A 84 21.32 5.03 10.73
CA THR A 84 21.07 5.85 9.52
C THR A 84 20.41 5.01 8.42
N TRP A 85 20.93 3.81 8.15
CA TRP A 85 20.41 2.98 7.06
C TRP A 85 18.98 2.52 7.34
N ASP A 86 18.71 1.92 8.51
CA ASP A 86 17.39 1.43 8.89
C ASP A 86 16.36 2.57 8.98
N THR A 87 16.76 3.73 9.51
CA THR A 87 15.91 4.93 9.59
C THR A 87 15.47 5.38 8.20
N LEU A 88 16.40 5.48 7.26
CA LEU A 88 16.08 5.90 5.89
C LEU A 88 15.29 4.83 5.14
N TRP A 89 15.54 3.56 5.41
CA TRP A 89 14.76 2.48 4.85
C TRP A 89 13.30 2.52 5.32
N MET A 90 13.06 2.72 6.62
CA MET A 90 11.72 2.95 7.16
C MET A 90 11.06 4.21 6.61
N PHE A 91 11.83 5.27 6.39
CA PHE A 91 11.30 6.51 5.83
C PHE A 91 10.62 6.27 4.45
N LYS A 92 11.15 5.34 3.64
CA LYS A 92 10.51 4.92 2.37
C LYS A 92 9.10 4.36 2.60
N TRP A 93 8.93 3.49 3.58
CA TRP A 93 7.63 2.91 3.96
C TRP A 93 6.65 3.99 4.41
N ILE A 94 7.13 4.99 5.15
CA ILE A 94 6.33 6.12 5.63
C ILE A 94 5.89 7.02 4.47
N LEU A 95 6.77 7.28 3.51
CA LEU A 95 6.41 8.05 2.32
C LEU A 95 5.33 7.34 1.50
N GLU A 96 5.43 6.03 1.30
CA GLU A 96 4.41 5.24 0.62
C GLU A 96 3.08 5.24 1.38
N ALA A 97 3.11 4.88 2.68
CA ALA A 97 1.93 4.84 3.54
C ALA A 97 1.23 6.20 3.61
N SER A 98 1.98 7.31 3.58
CA SER A 98 1.39 8.66 3.63
C SER A 98 0.43 8.96 2.46
N THR A 99 0.58 8.25 1.34
CA THR A 99 -0.31 8.43 0.19
C THR A 99 -1.71 7.86 0.41
N GLU A 100 -1.84 6.92 1.34
CA GLU A 100 -3.05 6.13 1.61
C GLU A 100 -4.04 6.80 2.57
N PHE A 101 -3.68 7.94 3.16
CA PHE A 101 -4.49 8.62 4.17
C PHE A 101 -4.74 10.06 3.78
N TYR A 102 -6.00 10.40 3.45
CA TYR A 102 -6.40 11.76 3.11
C TYR A 102 -6.23 12.73 4.28
N GLN A 103 -6.17 12.20 5.52
CA GLN A 103 -5.95 12.95 6.75
C GLN A 103 -4.57 13.61 6.80
N ILE A 104 -3.59 13.09 6.06
CA ILE A 104 -2.27 13.69 5.97
C ILE A 104 -2.27 14.76 4.88
N GLU A 105 -2.12 16.02 5.29
CA GLU A 105 -2.10 17.14 4.36
C GLU A 105 -0.99 16.99 3.31
N LYS A 106 -1.29 17.35 2.06
CA LYS A 106 -0.30 17.38 0.96
C LYS A 106 0.96 18.18 1.32
N LYS A 107 0.82 19.28 2.05
CA LYS A 107 1.96 20.09 2.51
C LYS A 107 2.86 19.30 3.48
N GLN A 108 2.30 18.44 4.33
CA GLN A 108 3.07 17.58 5.22
C GLN A 108 3.80 16.48 4.44
N ILE A 109 3.13 15.83 3.49
CA ILE A 109 3.75 14.81 2.61
C ILE A 109 4.95 15.42 1.86
N LEU A 110 4.78 16.61 1.29
CA LEU A 110 5.87 17.30 0.58
C LEU A 110 7.03 17.71 1.50
N ARG A 111 6.76 18.04 2.78
CA ARG A 111 7.82 18.28 3.78
C ARG A 111 8.63 17.01 4.03
N TRP A 112 7.96 15.87 4.23
CA TRP A 112 8.64 14.58 4.41
C TRP A 112 9.49 14.19 3.20
N PHE A 113 9.01 14.42 1.97
CA PHE A 113 9.85 14.23 0.78
C PHE A 113 11.09 15.13 0.78
N SER A 114 10.94 16.41 1.18
CA SER A 114 12.08 17.33 1.29
C SER A 114 13.09 16.88 2.35
N GLU A 115 12.61 16.40 3.50
CA GLU A 115 13.45 15.85 4.56
C GLU A 115 14.17 14.59 4.08
N PHE A 116 13.46 13.64 3.49
CA PHE A 116 14.04 12.40 2.97
C PHE A 116 15.11 12.67 1.91
N ARG A 117 14.87 13.58 0.96
CA ARG A 117 15.88 14.01 -0.01
C ARG A 117 17.13 14.57 0.67
N ARG A 118 16.95 15.42 1.69
CA ARG A 118 18.06 16.00 2.45
C ARG A 118 18.87 14.89 3.13
N GLU A 119 18.21 13.97 3.83
CA GLU A 119 18.90 12.91 4.56
C GLU A 119 19.62 11.93 3.61
N LEU A 120 19.03 11.57 2.47
CA LEU A 120 19.72 10.79 1.43
C LEU A 120 20.99 11.50 0.97
N THR A 121 20.90 12.80 0.68
CA THR A 121 22.02 13.60 0.16
C THR A 121 23.14 13.72 1.19
N VAL A 122 22.81 14.04 2.45
CA VAL A 122 23.80 14.21 3.53
C VAL A 122 24.54 12.89 3.82
N ASN A 123 23.85 11.76 3.71
CA ASN A 123 24.41 10.44 3.95
C ASN A 123 25.01 9.78 2.68
N GLY A 124 25.07 10.50 1.56
CA GLY A 124 25.71 10.02 0.33
C GLY A 124 24.94 8.93 -0.41
N TYR A 125 23.64 8.77 -0.14
CA TYR A 125 22.77 7.83 -0.86
C TYR A 125 22.19 8.42 -2.15
N SER A 126 21.86 7.52 -3.07
CA SER A 126 21.16 7.82 -4.31
C SER A 126 19.79 8.44 -4.06
N LEU A 127 19.39 9.37 -4.94
CA LEU A 127 18.04 9.93 -4.96
C LEU A 127 17.02 9.03 -5.69
N LYS A 128 17.43 7.88 -6.21
CA LYS A 128 16.53 6.92 -6.88
C LYS A 128 15.28 6.58 -6.04
N PRO A 129 15.38 6.18 -4.75
CA PRO A 129 14.19 5.94 -3.92
C PRO A 129 13.33 7.21 -3.74
N PHE A 130 13.93 8.39 -3.62
CA PHE A 130 13.17 9.64 -3.53
C PHE A 130 12.29 9.86 -4.76
N TYR A 131 12.85 9.70 -5.97
CA TYR A 131 12.08 9.83 -7.21
C TYR A 131 11.01 8.75 -7.33
N ASN A 132 11.30 7.50 -6.93
CA ASN A 132 10.34 6.40 -6.94
C ASN A 132 9.07 6.73 -6.13
N TYR A 133 9.21 7.00 -4.83
CA TYR A 133 8.06 7.23 -3.97
C TYR A 133 7.35 8.56 -4.27
N ARG A 134 8.07 9.56 -4.77
CA ARG A 134 7.44 10.83 -5.19
C ARG A 134 6.65 10.68 -6.49
N ALA A 135 7.11 9.83 -7.42
CA ALA A 135 6.34 9.42 -8.59
C ALA A 135 5.03 8.73 -8.19
N ILE A 136 5.05 7.82 -7.20
CA ILE A 136 3.84 7.19 -6.63
C ILE A 136 2.86 8.28 -6.16
N PHE A 137 3.32 9.21 -5.31
CA PHE A 137 2.47 10.29 -4.80
C PHE A 137 1.89 11.17 -5.93
N TYR A 138 2.73 11.59 -6.88
CA TYR A 138 2.28 12.43 -7.99
C TYR A 138 1.39 11.70 -9.00
N SER A 139 1.44 10.37 -9.09
CA SER A 139 0.49 9.60 -9.92
C SER A 139 -0.96 9.86 -9.52
N TYR A 140 -1.21 10.23 -8.25
CA TYR A 140 -2.53 10.54 -7.73
C TYR A 140 -2.92 12.02 -7.80
N CYS A 141 -2.00 12.93 -8.15
CA CYS A 141 -2.28 14.37 -8.04
C CYS A 141 -1.64 15.30 -9.07
N ASP A 142 -0.59 14.88 -9.76
CA ASP A 142 0.11 15.71 -10.75
C ASP A 142 0.82 14.82 -11.78
N ARG A 143 0.12 14.54 -12.89
CA ARG A 143 0.63 13.65 -13.95
C ARG A 143 1.88 14.20 -14.66
N ALA A 144 2.09 15.52 -14.64
CA ALA A 144 3.28 16.11 -15.23
C ALA A 144 4.51 15.87 -14.35
N ARG A 145 4.38 16.12 -13.04
CA ARG A 145 5.46 15.84 -12.07
C ARG A 145 5.74 14.35 -11.93
N PHE A 146 4.72 13.51 -11.98
CA PHE A 146 4.88 12.06 -12.03
C PHE A 146 5.84 11.63 -13.16
N ARG A 147 5.66 12.17 -14.38
CA ARG A 147 6.52 11.82 -15.52
C ARG A 147 7.96 12.26 -15.32
N LEU A 148 8.18 13.47 -14.77
CA LEU A 148 9.52 13.96 -14.46
C LEU A 148 10.21 13.06 -13.41
N ASP A 149 9.51 12.72 -12.33
CA ASP A 149 10.05 11.83 -11.30
C ASP A 149 10.30 10.41 -11.84
N TYR A 150 9.43 9.92 -12.72
CA TYR A 150 9.65 8.63 -13.34
C TYR A 150 10.89 8.63 -14.25
N GLU A 151 11.10 9.67 -15.05
CA GLU A 151 12.29 9.84 -15.86
C GLU A 151 13.56 9.91 -14.98
N ASP A 152 13.54 10.72 -13.93
CA ASP A 152 14.64 10.82 -12.97
C ASP A 152 14.91 9.48 -12.28
N PHE A 153 13.87 8.74 -11.88
CA PHE A 153 13.98 7.40 -11.31
C PHE A 153 14.67 6.41 -12.27
N ARG A 154 14.32 6.45 -13.56
CA ARG A 154 14.91 5.58 -14.59
C ARG A 154 16.38 5.93 -14.85
N ASN A 155 16.72 7.21 -14.80
CA ASN A 155 18.07 7.72 -15.11
C ASN A 155 19.01 7.77 -13.90
N THR A 156 18.50 7.63 -12.69
CA THR A 156 19.32 7.64 -11.46
C THR A 156 19.86 6.24 -11.15
N ALA A 157 21.16 6.16 -10.90
CA ALA A 157 21.85 4.92 -10.51
C ALA A 157 21.35 4.40 -9.16
N ALA A 158 21.18 3.08 -9.06
CA ALA A 158 20.80 2.41 -7.81
C ALA A 158 22.00 2.23 -6.88
N ASP A 159 21.71 2.16 -5.57
CA ASP A 159 22.67 1.93 -4.51
C ASP A 159 22.09 1.02 -3.41
N SER A 160 22.70 0.96 -2.23
CA SER A 160 22.19 0.15 -1.10
C SER A 160 20.89 0.66 -0.47
N MET A 161 20.41 1.86 -0.81
CA MET A 161 19.13 2.40 -0.35
C MET A 161 18.00 2.19 -1.36
N SER A 162 18.33 1.72 -2.56
CA SER A 162 17.40 1.44 -3.65
C SER A 162 16.77 0.05 -3.52
N ASP A 163 15.49 -0.06 -3.89
CA ASP A 163 14.83 -1.36 -4.04
C ASP A 163 15.45 -2.13 -5.22
N ARG A 164 15.31 -3.46 -5.25
CA ARG A 164 15.98 -4.31 -6.25
C ARG A 164 15.08 -5.43 -6.74
N GLY A 165 15.39 -5.92 -7.94
CA GLY A 165 14.72 -7.06 -8.56
C GLY A 165 13.22 -6.81 -8.74
N ALA A 166 12.40 -7.78 -8.33
CA ALA A 166 10.95 -7.73 -8.50
C ALA A 166 10.27 -6.48 -7.90
N TYR A 167 10.81 -5.89 -6.84
CA TYR A 167 10.28 -4.65 -6.25
C TYR A 167 10.44 -3.45 -7.19
N GLU A 168 11.61 -3.28 -7.81
CA GLU A 168 11.83 -2.21 -8.78
C GLU A 168 11.06 -2.47 -10.08
N ASP A 169 11.03 -3.72 -10.55
CA ASP A 169 10.30 -4.11 -11.74
C ASP A 169 8.78 -3.86 -11.59
N ASP A 170 8.18 -4.11 -10.43
CA ASP A 170 6.75 -3.83 -10.17
C ASP A 170 6.43 -2.33 -10.28
N MET A 171 7.29 -1.48 -9.73
CA MET A 171 7.15 -0.03 -9.86
C MET A 171 7.25 0.41 -11.31
N ILE A 172 8.15 -0.20 -12.09
CA ILE A 172 8.26 0.04 -13.54
C ILE A 172 6.97 -0.39 -14.25
N VAL A 173 6.42 -1.56 -13.96
CA VAL A 173 5.14 -2.01 -14.56
C VAL A 173 4.05 -0.97 -14.31
N ARG A 174 3.87 -0.57 -13.04
CA ARG A 174 2.88 0.44 -12.65
C ARG A 174 3.06 1.75 -13.43
N PHE A 175 4.28 2.27 -13.49
CA PHE A 175 4.55 3.57 -14.12
C PHE A 175 4.43 3.54 -15.64
N GLU A 176 4.86 2.45 -16.29
CA GLU A 176 4.71 2.25 -17.73
C GLU A 176 3.23 2.19 -18.13
N LEU A 177 2.38 1.53 -17.33
CA LEU A 177 0.93 1.53 -17.55
C LEU A 177 0.33 2.93 -17.39
N GLU A 178 0.74 3.70 -16.38
CA GLU A 178 0.26 5.07 -16.14
C GLU A 178 0.59 6.04 -17.30
N ILE A 179 1.69 5.81 -18.03
CA ILE A 179 2.01 6.56 -19.26
C ILE A 179 1.50 5.90 -20.54
N GLY A 180 0.81 4.76 -20.44
CA GLY A 180 0.20 4.05 -21.57
C GLY A 180 1.16 3.13 -22.36
N ASN A 181 2.37 2.90 -21.86
CA ASN A 181 3.38 2.05 -22.50
C ASN A 181 3.20 0.56 -22.13
N ARG A 182 2.10 -0.02 -22.61
CA ARG A 182 1.68 -1.40 -22.30
C ARG A 182 2.70 -2.45 -22.71
N ALA A 183 3.42 -2.25 -23.81
CA ALA A 183 4.43 -3.19 -24.28
C ALA A 183 5.59 -3.30 -23.28
N SER A 184 6.09 -2.18 -22.77
CA SER A 184 7.15 -2.16 -21.74
C SER A 184 6.66 -2.75 -20.43
N ALA A 185 5.43 -2.40 -20.01
CA ALA A 185 4.81 -2.94 -18.81
C ALA A 185 4.70 -4.48 -18.86
N ARG A 186 4.12 -5.03 -19.93
CA ARG A 186 3.96 -6.50 -20.08
C ARG A 186 5.30 -7.22 -20.13
N LYS A 187 6.29 -6.66 -20.84
CA LYS A 187 7.66 -7.21 -20.87
C LYS A 187 8.29 -7.26 -19.49
N THR A 188 8.10 -6.21 -18.69
CA THR A 188 8.66 -6.14 -17.32
C THR A 188 7.93 -7.07 -16.37
N ALA A 189 6.59 -7.12 -16.46
CA ALA A 189 5.79 -8.06 -15.67
C ALA A 189 6.16 -9.52 -15.92
N GLN A 190 6.45 -9.89 -17.17
CA GLN A 190 6.88 -11.25 -17.49
C GLN A 190 8.17 -11.63 -16.73
N LYS A 191 9.13 -10.70 -16.59
CA LYS A 191 10.35 -10.94 -15.79
C LYS A 191 10.03 -11.23 -14.33
N ILE A 192 9.06 -10.50 -13.75
CA ILE A 192 8.62 -10.72 -12.37
C ILE A 192 8.09 -12.15 -12.23
N PHE A 193 7.20 -12.58 -13.13
CA PHE A 193 6.59 -13.91 -13.07
C PHE A 193 7.60 -15.04 -13.33
N ASP A 194 8.59 -14.81 -14.22
CA ASP A 194 9.62 -15.80 -14.54
C ASP A 194 10.71 -15.92 -13.47
N SER A 195 10.85 -14.92 -12.59
CA SER A 195 11.95 -14.85 -11.61
C SER A 195 11.86 -15.89 -10.47
N GLY A 196 10.76 -16.64 -10.36
CA GLY A 196 10.54 -17.59 -9.26
C GLY A 196 10.43 -16.92 -7.89
N TYR A 197 10.12 -15.62 -7.88
CA TYR A 197 9.98 -14.81 -6.67
C TYR A 197 8.89 -15.38 -5.75
N ARG A 198 9.24 -15.58 -4.47
CA ARG A 198 8.40 -16.35 -3.53
C ARG A 198 7.35 -15.53 -2.78
N SER A 199 7.42 -14.19 -2.81
CA SER A 199 6.42 -13.36 -2.16
C SER A 199 5.20 -13.21 -3.04
N GLU A 200 4.02 -13.28 -2.44
CA GLU A 200 2.73 -13.07 -3.11
C GLU A 200 2.40 -11.59 -3.34
N GLU A 201 3.03 -10.68 -2.59
CA GLU A 201 2.70 -9.26 -2.62
C GLU A 201 2.94 -8.68 -4.01
N ILE A 202 4.14 -8.89 -4.56
CA ILE A 202 4.53 -8.35 -5.86
C ILE A 202 3.69 -8.93 -7.01
N PRO A 203 3.55 -10.27 -7.18
CA PRO A 203 2.67 -10.83 -8.18
C PRO A 203 1.22 -10.31 -8.08
N SER A 204 0.69 -10.16 -6.87
CA SER A 204 -0.68 -9.64 -6.69
C SER A 204 -0.81 -8.18 -7.13
N ALA A 205 0.20 -7.34 -6.86
CA ALA A 205 0.25 -5.96 -7.34
C ALA A 205 0.31 -5.91 -8.86
N THR A 206 1.26 -6.63 -9.45
CA THR A 206 1.51 -6.65 -10.89
C THR A 206 0.26 -7.14 -11.65
N TYR A 207 -0.36 -8.25 -11.24
CA TYR A 207 -1.62 -8.71 -11.86
C TYR A 207 -2.76 -7.71 -11.68
N GLY A 208 -2.85 -7.04 -10.54
CA GLY A 208 -3.85 -5.98 -10.31
C GLY A 208 -3.72 -4.83 -11.31
N TYR A 209 -2.51 -4.32 -11.52
CA TYR A 209 -2.28 -3.23 -12.49
C TYR A 209 -2.62 -3.66 -13.92
N LEU A 210 -2.18 -4.86 -14.33
CA LEU A 210 -2.41 -5.40 -15.66
C LEU A 210 -3.89 -5.69 -15.91
N LEU A 211 -4.61 -6.22 -14.92
CA LEU A 211 -6.05 -6.45 -14.98
C LEU A 211 -6.80 -5.15 -15.21
N GLU A 212 -6.52 -4.11 -14.42
CA GLU A 212 -7.22 -2.83 -14.55
C GLU A 212 -6.95 -2.18 -15.91
N ASP A 213 -5.69 -2.15 -16.37
CA ASP A 213 -5.38 -1.60 -17.69
C ASP A 213 -6.03 -2.39 -18.84
N ALA A 214 -5.99 -3.72 -18.79
CA ALA A 214 -6.61 -4.58 -19.80
C ALA A 214 -8.13 -4.37 -19.86
N ARG A 215 -8.79 -4.27 -18.70
CA ARG A 215 -10.21 -3.97 -18.59
C ARG A 215 -10.56 -2.62 -19.23
N LEU A 216 -9.78 -1.58 -18.93
CA LEU A 216 -10.02 -0.22 -19.46
C LEU A 216 -9.80 -0.11 -20.97
N CYS A 217 -8.95 -0.97 -21.54
CA CYS A 217 -8.64 -0.99 -22.97
C CYS A 217 -9.49 -1.98 -23.77
N GLY A 218 -10.34 -2.77 -23.10
CA GLY A 218 -11.16 -3.81 -23.74
C GLY A 218 -10.40 -5.07 -24.15
N ASP A 219 -9.19 -5.31 -23.61
CA ASP A 219 -8.45 -6.56 -23.81
C ASP A 219 -8.97 -7.64 -22.86
N THR A 220 -10.16 -8.16 -23.19
CA THR A 220 -10.91 -9.08 -22.31
C THR A 220 -10.21 -10.42 -22.09
N GLU A 221 -9.46 -10.91 -23.08
CA GLU A 221 -8.71 -12.16 -22.95
C GLU A 221 -7.58 -12.02 -21.92
N TYR A 222 -6.79 -10.94 -22.03
CA TYR A 222 -5.71 -10.69 -21.08
C TYR A 222 -6.23 -10.33 -19.69
N ALA A 223 -7.34 -9.60 -19.60
CA ALA A 223 -8.02 -9.31 -18.35
C ALA A 223 -8.49 -10.61 -17.65
N ALA A 224 -9.12 -11.53 -18.38
CA ALA A 224 -9.56 -12.81 -17.83
C ALA A 224 -8.39 -13.64 -17.27
N ASP A 225 -7.26 -13.68 -17.99
CA ASP A 225 -6.07 -14.38 -17.53
C ASP A 225 -5.48 -13.75 -16.25
N CYS A 226 -5.36 -12.42 -16.20
CA CYS A 226 -4.90 -11.71 -15.01
C CYS A 226 -5.84 -11.93 -13.82
N ALA A 227 -7.16 -11.84 -14.02
CA ALA A 227 -8.15 -12.04 -12.97
C ALA A 227 -8.09 -13.45 -12.37
N LYS A 228 -7.92 -14.47 -13.22
CA LYS A 228 -7.77 -15.87 -12.80
C LYS A 228 -6.55 -16.05 -11.88
N LYS A 229 -5.43 -15.41 -12.21
CA LYS A 229 -4.19 -15.50 -11.41
C LYS A 229 -4.23 -14.63 -10.15
N LEU A 230 -4.90 -13.48 -10.20
CA LEU A 230 -5.00 -12.53 -9.09
C LEU A 230 -5.94 -13.02 -7.98
N ARG A 231 -7.06 -13.66 -8.33
CA ARG A 231 -8.10 -14.05 -7.37
C ARG A 231 -7.59 -14.87 -6.18
N PRO A 232 -6.86 -15.99 -6.35
CA PRO A 232 -6.38 -16.77 -5.21
C PRO A 232 -5.38 -15.98 -4.35
N LEU A 233 -4.70 -14.99 -4.91
CA LEU A 233 -3.79 -14.14 -4.15
C LEU A 233 -4.54 -13.15 -3.26
N CYS A 234 -5.76 -12.74 -3.59
CA CYS A 234 -6.49 -11.70 -2.86
C CYS A 234 -7.49 -12.23 -1.82
N GLU A 235 -7.87 -13.50 -1.91
CA GLU A 235 -8.91 -14.08 -1.07
C GLU A 235 -8.45 -14.18 0.40
N GLY A 236 -9.21 -13.59 1.32
CA GLY A 236 -8.87 -13.58 2.75
C GLY A 236 -7.83 -12.51 3.15
N GLU A 237 -7.31 -11.73 2.19
CA GLU A 237 -6.16 -10.88 2.39
C GLU A 237 -6.52 -9.38 2.50
N ARG A 238 -6.62 -8.88 3.74
CA ARG A 238 -7.04 -7.49 4.02
C ARG A 238 -6.16 -6.43 3.35
N PHE A 239 -4.86 -6.64 3.25
CA PHE A 239 -3.94 -5.68 2.61
C PHE A 239 -4.07 -5.67 1.07
N LYS A 240 -4.80 -6.62 0.50
CA LYS A 240 -5.04 -6.73 -0.93
C LYS A 240 -6.41 -6.20 -1.35
N LEU A 241 -7.14 -5.50 -0.45
CA LEU A 241 -8.47 -4.92 -0.71
C LEU A 241 -8.53 -4.01 -1.95
N GLN A 242 -7.45 -3.29 -2.28
CA GLN A 242 -7.37 -2.54 -3.53
C GLN A 242 -7.54 -3.47 -4.75
N ARG A 243 -6.80 -4.57 -4.77
CA ARG A 243 -6.79 -5.56 -5.84
C ARG A 243 -8.10 -6.34 -5.87
N SER A 244 -8.68 -6.63 -4.71
CA SER A 244 -10.04 -7.14 -4.60
C SER A 244 -11.04 -6.20 -5.28
N GLY A 245 -10.97 -4.89 -5.03
CA GLY A 245 -11.82 -3.90 -5.71
C GLY A 245 -11.68 -3.90 -7.25
N ILE A 246 -10.46 -4.10 -7.77
CA ILE A 246 -10.20 -4.26 -9.21
C ILE A 246 -10.86 -5.54 -9.75
N LEU A 247 -10.74 -6.66 -9.03
CA LEU A 247 -11.43 -7.91 -9.38
C LEU A 247 -12.95 -7.73 -9.42
N LEU A 248 -13.54 -7.03 -8.45
CA LEU A 248 -14.98 -6.75 -8.44
C LEU A 248 -15.41 -5.90 -9.65
N CYS A 249 -14.59 -4.94 -10.07
CA CYS A 249 -14.86 -4.15 -11.30
C CYS A 249 -14.85 -5.04 -12.55
N TRP A 250 -13.93 -6.00 -12.64
CA TRP A 250 -13.89 -6.98 -13.72
C TRP A 250 -15.10 -7.91 -13.67
N ASP A 251 -15.39 -8.48 -12.51
CA ASP A 251 -16.49 -9.44 -12.33
C ASP A 251 -17.85 -8.81 -12.64
N ALA A 252 -18.03 -7.52 -12.36
CA ALA A 252 -19.24 -6.78 -12.72
C ALA A 252 -19.58 -6.85 -14.22
N VAL A 253 -18.59 -7.00 -15.11
CA VAL A 253 -18.80 -7.08 -16.56
C VAL A 253 -18.60 -8.50 -17.11
N SER A 254 -17.80 -9.34 -16.46
CA SER A 254 -17.50 -10.68 -16.96
C SER A 254 -18.40 -11.77 -16.38
N ASP A 255 -18.62 -11.75 -15.06
CA ASP A 255 -19.35 -12.78 -14.33
C ASP A 255 -19.78 -12.26 -12.94
N PRO A 256 -20.94 -11.57 -12.87
CA PRO A 256 -21.43 -10.99 -11.62
C PRO A 256 -21.74 -12.01 -10.52
N GLU A 257 -22.04 -13.27 -10.88
CA GLU A 257 -22.35 -14.32 -9.89
C GLU A 257 -21.08 -14.75 -9.14
N THR A 258 -20.00 -15.05 -9.88
CA THR A 258 -18.69 -15.34 -9.29
C THR A 258 -18.18 -14.16 -8.47
N GLY A 259 -18.35 -12.93 -9.00
CA GLY A 259 -17.99 -11.71 -8.29
C GLY A 259 -18.75 -11.56 -6.97
N LEU A 260 -20.06 -11.76 -6.97
CA LEU A 260 -20.90 -11.63 -5.78
C LEU A 260 -20.48 -12.63 -4.69
N ALA A 261 -20.16 -13.87 -5.07
CA ALA A 261 -19.64 -14.87 -4.15
C ALA A 261 -18.29 -14.43 -3.54
N PHE A 262 -17.39 -13.86 -4.34
CA PHE A 262 -16.10 -13.33 -3.86
C PHE A 262 -16.29 -12.11 -2.95
N TYR A 263 -17.19 -11.19 -3.29
CA TYR A 263 -17.55 -10.03 -2.46
C TYR A 263 -18.02 -10.47 -1.07
N LEU A 264 -18.97 -11.39 -0.99
CA LEU A 264 -19.54 -11.84 0.28
C LEU A 264 -18.49 -12.48 1.19
N ARG A 265 -17.54 -13.24 0.63
CA ARG A 265 -16.45 -13.85 1.42
C ARG A 265 -15.45 -12.83 1.94
N ASN A 266 -15.30 -11.67 1.28
CA ASN A 266 -14.30 -10.67 1.64
C ASN A 266 -14.90 -9.40 2.29
N LEU A 267 -16.22 -9.28 2.40
CA LEU A 267 -16.89 -8.10 2.97
C LEU A 267 -16.41 -7.78 4.40
N HIS A 268 -16.23 -8.80 5.23
CA HIS A 268 -15.73 -8.64 6.61
C HIS A 268 -14.33 -8.00 6.67
N LEU A 269 -13.46 -8.23 5.68
CA LEU A 269 -12.14 -7.61 5.59
C LEU A 269 -12.26 -6.10 5.33
N ARG A 270 -13.20 -5.71 4.47
CA ARG A 270 -13.52 -4.30 4.21
C ARG A 270 -14.11 -3.64 5.45
N GLU A 271 -15.05 -4.28 6.14
CA GLU A 271 -15.65 -3.76 7.38
C GLU A 271 -14.61 -3.59 8.51
N GLY A 272 -13.65 -4.51 8.58
CA GLY A 272 -12.54 -4.45 9.53
C GLY A 272 -11.40 -3.50 9.14
N SER A 273 -11.42 -2.90 7.95
CA SER A 273 -10.35 -2.00 7.49
C SER A 273 -10.64 -0.54 7.82
N ARG A 274 -9.63 0.15 8.36
CA ARG A 274 -9.63 1.60 8.60
C ARG A 274 -8.79 2.39 7.60
N ASN A 275 -8.12 1.71 6.67
CA ASN A 275 -7.30 2.35 5.65
C ASN A 275 -8.20 2.92 4.55
N PRO A 276 -8.32 4.26 4.42
CA PRO A 276 -9.31 4.85 3.52
C PRO A 276 -8.98 4.62 2.06
N PHE A 277 -7.71 4.44 1.69
CA PHE A 277 -7.32 4.11 0.32
C PHE A 277 -7.79 2.71 -0.07
N LEU A 278 -7.55 1.71 0.78
CA LEU A 278 -8.03 0.34 0.55
C LEU A 278 -9.56 0.27 0.50
N CYS A 279 -10.22 0.99 1.41
CA CYS A 279 -11.67 1.09 1.44
C CYS A 279 -12.25 1.71 0.17
N TYR A 280 -11.64 2.80 -0.33
CA TYR A 280 -12.04 3.47 -1.56
C TYR A 280 -12.08 2.50 -2.75
N TRP A 281 -10.98 1.76 -2.96
CA TRP A 281 -10.86 0.87 -4.12
C TRP A 281 -11.82 -0.31 -4.03
N PHE A 282 -12.01 -0.88 -2.83
CA PHE A 282 -12.96 -1.95 -2.63
C PHE A 282 -14.40 -1.48 -2.84
N ASP A 283 -14.79 -0.36 -2.24
CA ASP A 283 -16.16 0.18 -2.33
C ASP A 283 -16.52 0.59 -3.76
N ARG A 284 -15.55 1.12 -4.53
CA ARG A 284 -15.70 1.38 -5.97
C ARG A 284 -16.06 0.10 -6.74
N GLY A 285 -15.33 -0.98 -6.50
CA GLY A 285 -15.58 -2.27 -7.15
C GLY A 285 -16.90 -2.91 -6.70
N ALA A 286 -17.18 -2.86 -5.41
CA ALA A 286 -18.42 -3.36 -4.82
C ALA A 286 -19.65 -2.65 -5.40
N ALA A 287 -19.62 -1.33 -5.55
CA ALA A 287 -20.71 -0.57 -6.15
C ALA A 287 -21.08 -1.08 -7.54
N ARG A 288 -20.07 -1.30 -8.40
CA ARG A 288 -20.27 -1.81 -9.76
C ARG A 288 -20.83 -3.24 -9.77
N LEU A 289 -20.19 -4.11 -9.01
CA LEU A 289 -20.57 -5.52 -8.96
C LEU A 289 -21.99 -5.70 -8.41
N LEU A 290 -22.31 -5.04 -7.30
CA LEU A 290 -23.62 -5.16 -6.67
C LEU A 290 -24.73 -4.62 -7.58
N GLN A 291 -24.46 -3.54 -8.31
CA GLN A 291 -25.38 -3.03 -9.33
C GLN A 291 -25.57 -4.04 -10.46
N ALA A 292 -24.48 -4.58 -11.02
CA ALA A 292 -24.54 -5.58 -12.08
C ALA A 292 -25.27 -6.87 -11.64
N ALA A 293 -25.02 -7.34 -10.42
CA ALA A 293 -25.69 -8.48 -9.83
C ALA A 293 -27.19 -8.22 -9.64
N ALA A 294 -27.57 -7.02 -9.18
CA ALA A 294 -28.97 -6.64 -9.05
C ALA A 294 -29.69 -6.58 -10.40
N ASP A 295 -29.03 -6.04 -11.43
CA ASP A 295 -29.60 -5.94 -12.78
C ASP A 295 -29.69 -7.30 -13.48
N ALA A 296 -28.80 -8.24 -13.13
CA ALA A 296 -28.89 -9.65 -13.50
C ALA A 296 -29.95 -10.45 -12.69
N GLY A 297 -30.61 -9.82 -11.71
CA GLY A 297 -31.63 -10.48 -10.88
C GLY A 297 -31.07 -11.47 -9.86
N LEU A 298 -29.78 -11.36 -9.51
CA LEU A 298 -29.15 -12.20 -8.49
C LEU A 298 -29.64 -11.83 -7.09
N THR A 299 -29.42 -12.75 -6.14
CA THR A 299 -29.72 -12.55 -4.72
C THR A 299 -28.50 -12.93 -3.89
N ALA A 300 -28.37 -12.31 -2.72
CA ALA A 300 -27.28 -12.60 -1.78
C ALA A 300 -27.84 -12.81 -0.37
N ALA A 301 -27.42 -13.89 0.27
CA ALA A 301 -27.71 -14.11 1.67
C ALA A 301 -27.14 -12.96 2.52
N GLY A 302 -27.95 -12.42 3.43
CA GLY A 302 -27.56 -11.29 4.29
C GLY A 302 -27.61 -9.90 3.64
N ILE A 303 -27.91 -9.80 2.34
CA ILE A 303 -28.09 -8.52 1.64
C ILE A 303 -29.47 -8.50 0.99
N PRO A 304 -30.50 -7.95 1.66
CA PRO A 304 -31.87 -8.02 1.19
C PRO A 304 -32.13 -7.17 -0.06
N ASP A 305 -31.36 -6.10 -0.27
CA ASP A 305 -31.45 -5.23 -1.44
C ASP A 305 -30.06 -4.91 -1.98
N LEU A 306 -29.70 -5.56 -3.10
CA LEU A 306 -28.42 -5.37 -3.78
C LEU A 306 -28.28 -3.95 -4.37
N ARG A 307 -29.37 -3.30 -4.80
CA ARG A 307 -29.31 -1.94 -5.34
C ARG A 307 -29.04 -0.93 -4.24
N ALA A 308 -29.68 -1.08 -3.09
CA ALA A 308 -29.40 -0.24 -1.92
C ALA A 308 -27.95 -0.43 -1.43
N ALA A 309 -27.45 -1.68 -1.42
CA ALA A 309 -26.07 -1.96 -1.08
C ALA A 309 -25.08 -1.35 -2.08
N ALA A 310 -25.37 -1.43 -3.38
CA ALA A 310 -24.58 -0.79 -4.44
C ALA A 310 -24.53 0.74 -4.26
N ALA A 311 -25.67 1.38 -3.97
CA ALA A 311 -25.75 2.82 -3.72
C ALA A 311 -24.95 3.24 -2.48
N SER A 312 -24.98 2.44 -1.41
CA SER A 312 -24.18 2.67 -0.19
C SER A 312 -22.67 2.58 -0.48
N ALA A 313 -22.23 1.54 -1.18
CA ALA A 313 -20.83 1.39 -1.60
C ALA A 313 -20.39 2.55 -2.51
N ALA A 314 -21.24 2.97 -3.45
CA ALA A 314 -20.97 4.11 -4.32
C ALA A 314 -20.82 5.41 -3.51
N ALA A 315 -21.70 5.67 -2.55
CA ALA A 315 -21.63 6.86 -1.69
C ALA A 315 -20.35 6.88 -0.84
N ASN A 316 -19.93 5.74 -0.29
CA ASN A 316 -18.67 5.62 0.45
C ASN A 316 -17.46 5.92 -0.45
N ALA A 317 -17.42 5.33 -1.64
CA ALA A 317 -16.34 5.56 -2.60
C ALA A 317 -16.29 7.02 -3.08
N GLN A 318 -17.46 7.66 -3.27
CA GLN A 318 -17.58 9.08 -3.62
C GLN A 318 -17.08 10.02 -2.53
N ASP A 319 -17.45 9.77 -1.27
CA ASP A 319 -16.96 10.55 -0.13
C ASP A 319 -15.44 10.44 0.01
N LEU A 320 -14.89 9.22 -0.09
CA LEU A 320 -13.44 9.00 -0.03
C LEU A 320 -12.71 9.64 -1.21
N ALA A 321 -13.26 9.54 -2.43
CA ALA A 321 -12.70 10.21 -3.61
C ALA A 321 -12.60 11.72 -3.39
N ALA A 322 -13.69 12.35 -2.96
CA ALA A 322 -13.74 13.78 -2.72
C ALA A 322 -12.70 14.22 -1.67
N LYS A 323 -12.51 13.44 -0.60
CA LYS A 323 -11.50 13.71 0.43
C LYS A 323 -10.07 13.61 -0.09
N PHE A 324 -9.74 12.56 -0.84
CA PHE A 324 -8.41 12.40 -1.42
C PHE A 324 -8.09 13.45 -2.47
N ASP A 325 -9.05 13.77 -3.33
CA ASP A 325 -8.95 14.79 -4.38
C ASP A 325 -8.81 16.19 -3.78
N ALA A 326 -9.57 16.51 -2.72
CA ALA A 326 -9.42 17.74 -1.96
C ALA A 326 -8.03 17.87 -1.33
N ARG A 327 -7.53 16.81 -0.66
CA ARG A 327 -6.15 16.78 -0.14
C ARG A 327 -5.13 17.00 -1.25
N ASN A 328 -5.34 16.40 -2.41
CA ASN A 328 -4.42 16.45 -3.53
C ASN A 328 -4.45 17.73 -4.34
N GLY A 329 -5.57 18.45 -4.36
CA GLY A 329 -5.86 19.45 -5.38
C GLY A 329 -5.90 18.83 -6.78
N SER A 330 -6.53 17.66 -6.92
CA SER A 330 -6.70 16.95 -8.19
C SER A 330 -8.14 16.40 -8.33
N ASP A 331 -8.41 15.67 -9.40
CA ASP A 331 -9.68 14.96 -9.66
C ASP A 331 -9.44 13.47 -9.96
N TYR A 332 -8.30 12.93 -9.51
CA TYR A 332 -7.85 11.59 -9.84
C TYR A 332 -8.84 10.53 -9.34
N PHE A 333 -9.17 10.56 -8.05
CA PHE A 333 -10.03 9.54 -7.45
C PHE A 333 -11.46 9.66 -7.95
N THR A 334 -11.94 10.88 -8.22
CA THR A 334 -13.25 11.12 -8.84
C THR A 334 -13.30 10.53 -10.25
N LYS A 335 -12.28 10.75 -11.08
CA LYS A 335 -12.20 10.14 -12.42
C LYS A 335 -12.19 8.62 -12.37
N LYS A 336 -11.45 8.05 -11.41
CA LYS A 336 -11.41 6.60 -11.19
C LYS A 336 -12.78 6.01 -10.86
N LEU A 337 -13.74 6.75 -10.29
CA LEU A 337 -15.10 6.22 -10.09
C LEU A 337 -15.83 5.91 -11.40
N ALA A 338 -15.52 6.62 -12.49
CA ALA A 338 -16.17 6.43 -13.79
C ALA A 338 -15.53 5.31 -14.62
N GLU A 339 -14.21 5.14 -14.50
CA GLU A 339 -13.44 3.99 -15.01
C GLU A 339 -13.89 2.69 -14.37
#